data_AF-A0A366JH13-F1
#
_entry.id   AF-A0A366JH13-F1
#
_cell.length_a   1.000
_cell.length_b   1.000
_cell.length_c   1.000
_cell.angle_alpha   90.00
_cell.angle_beta   90.00
_cell.angle_gamma   90.00
#
_symmetry.space_group_name_H-M   'P 1'
#
loop_
_entity.id
_entity.type
_entity.pdbx_description
1 polymer ?
#
loop_
_entity_poly.entity_id
_entity_poly.type
_entity_poly.pdbx_seq_one_letter_code
_entity_poly.pdbx_strand_id
1 'polypeptide(L)'
;MVQPYKHEPFTNFKEDENREAYLKGLQTVESYLGQDYDLLIGGERISTEDKIVSINPSNKEEVVGRVSKANRELAEKAMQAAVEA
;
A
#
# COMPACT_ATOMS: atom_id res chain seq x y z
N MET A 1 26.74 -9.26 -9.73
CA MET A 1 26.02 -9.31 -11.03
C MET A 1 24.58 -9.66 -10.74
N VAL A 2 23.63 -8.94 -11.32
CA VAL A 2 22.21 -9.30 -11.25
C VAL A 2 21.90 -10.36 -12.31
N GLN A 3 20.94 -11.24 -12.04
CA GLN A 3 20.51 -12.27 -13.00
C GLN A 3 19.86 -11.62 -14.23
N PRO A 4 19.94 -12.24 -15.42
CA PRO A 4 19.18 -11.80 -16.58
C PRO A 4 17.69 -11.74 -16.27
N TYR A 5 17.03 -10.71 -16.79
CA TYR A 5 15.59 -10.51 -16.61
C TYR A 5 14.79 -11.74 -17.09
N LYS A 6 13.79 -12.12 -16.28
CA LYS A 6 12.77 -13.11 -16.60
C LYS A 6 11.45 -12.63 -15.99
N HIS A 7 10.33 -12.95 -16.64
CA HIS A 7 9.01 -12.68 -16.07
C HIS A 7 8.83 -13.42 -14.73
N GLU A 8 8.12 -12.80 -13.79
CA GLU A 8 7.64 -13.49 -12.60
C GLU A 8 6.65 -14.59 -13.04
N PRO A 9 6.81 -15.85 -12.62
CA PRO A 9 5.84 -16.90 -12.94
C PRO A 9 4.52 -16.67 -12.19
N PHE A 10 3.40 -17.04 -12.81
CA PHE A 10 2.12 -17.04 -12.10
C PHE A 10 2.08 -18.12 -11.02
N THR A 11 1.45 -17.81 -9.89
CA THR A 11 1.20 -18.77 -8.83
C THR A 11 0.17 -19.81 -9.27
N ASN A 12 0.52 -21.10 -9.18
CA ASN A 12 -0.41 -22.19 -9.48
C ASN A 12 -1.24 -22.57 -8.26
N PHE A 13 -2.46 -22.06 -8.17
CA PHE A 13 -3.39 -22.36 -7.06
C PHE A 13 -4.05 -23.75 -7.12
N LYS A 14 -3.63 -24.63 -8.05
CA LYS A 14 -3.97 -26.06 -7.98
C LYS A 14 -3.14 -26.78 -6.92
N GLU A 15 -1.96 -26.26 -6.59
CA GLU A 15 -1.11 -26.79 -5.53
C GLU A 15 -1.62 -26.32 -4.15
N ASP A 16 -1.71 -27.25 -3.21
CA ASP A 16 -2.26 -26.99 -1.87
C ASP A 16 -1.45 -25.94 -1.10
N GLU A 17 -0.13 -26.05 -1.14
CA GLU A 17 0.79 -25.12 -0.47
C GLU A 17 0.56 -23.66 -0.90
N ASN A 18 0.29 -23.43 -2.19
CA ASN A 18 0.03 -22.09 -2.72
C ASN A 18 -1.32 -21.54 -2.22
N ARG A 19 -2.32 -22.41 -2.04
CA ARG A 19 -3.62 -22.01 -1.49
C ARG A 19 -3.50 -21.66 -0.01
N GLU A 20 -2.79 -22.46 0.76
CA GLU A 20 -2.54 -22.19 2.18
C GLU A 20 -1.77 -20.88 2.38
N ALA A 21 -0.72 -20.65 1.58
CA ALA A 21 0.04 -19.40 1.61
C ALA A 21 -0.85 -18.18 1.28
N TYR A 22 -1.74 -18.31 0.30
CA TYR A 22 -2.69 -17.26 -0.07
C TYR A 22 -3.68 -16.94 1.06
N LEU A 23 -4.29 -17.96 1.66
CA LEU A 23 -5.21 -17.80 2.79
C LEU A 23 -4.52 -17.14 3.99
N LYS A 24 -3.28 -17.53 4.30
CA LYS A 24 -2.47 -16.88 5.32
C LYS A 24 -2.17 -15.42 4.98
N GLY A 25 -1.92 -15.13 3.70
CA GLY A 25 -1.77 -13.77 3.19
C GLY A 25 -3.03 -12.93 3.45
N LEU A 26 -4.21 -13.46 3.14
CA LEU A 26 -5.49 -12.79 3.44
C LEU A 26 -5.65 -12.51 4.93
N GLN A 27 -5.44 -13.50 5.80
CA GLN A 27 -5.51 -13.31 7.26
C GLN A 27 -4.53 -12.25 7.75
N THR A 28 -3.34 -12.19 7.16
CA THR A 28 -2.35 -11.17 7.50
C THR A 28 -2.87 -9.79 7.14
N VAL A 29 -3.44 -9.60 5.94
CA VAL A 29 -4.03 -8.32 5.52
C VAL A 29 -5.23 -7.93 6.38
N GLU A 30 -6.11 -8.89 6.66
CA GLU A 30 -7.27 -8.69 7.54
C GLU A 30 -6.87 -8.15 8.92
N SER A 31 -5.72 -8.59 9.46
CA SER A 31 -5.25 -8.15 10.78
C SER A 31 -4.89 -6.66 10.87
N TYR A 32 -4.68 -5.99 9.74
CA TYR A 32 -4.31 -4.58 9.68
C TYR A 32 -5.26 -3.72 8.84
N LEU A 33 -6.47 -4.21 8.52
CA LEU A 33 -7.49 -3.39 7.87
C LEU A 33 -7.84 -2.18 8.74
N GLY A 34 -8.12 -1.06 8.06
CA GLY A 34 -8.48 0.19 8.71
C GLY A 34 -7.30 0.91 9.36
N GLN A 35 -6.05 0.50 9.11
CA GLN A 35 -4.88 1.28 9.51
C GLN A 35 -4.75 2.59 8.73
N ASP A 36 -4.05 3.52 9.36
CA ASP A 36 -3.74 4.83 8.80
C ASP A 36 -2.31 4.85 8.24
N TYR A 37 -2.16 5.41 7.03
CA TYR A 37 -0.89 5.47 6.31
C TYR A 37 -0.54 6.91 5.98
N ASP A 38 0.66 7.31 6.38
CA ASP A 38 1.16 8.67 6.17
C ASP A 38 1.69 8.90 4.76
N LEU A 39 1.74 10.17 4.36
CA LEU A 39 2.47 10.58 3.16
C LEU A 39 3.95 10.30 3.35
N LEU A 40 4.65 9.89 2.29
CA LEU A 40 6.10 9.76 2.29
C LEU A 40 6.70 10.82 1.37
N ILE A 41 7.33 11.85 1.93
CA ILE A 41 7.92 12.97 1.19
C ILE A 41 9.38 13.11 1.59
N GLY A 42 10.31 12.94 0.64
CA GLY A 42 11.75 13.02 0.93
C GLY A 42 12.25 11.98 1.95
N GLY A 43 11.55 10.84 2.08
CA GLY A 43 11.84 9.82 3.08
C GLY A 43 11.19 10.05 4.46
N GLU A 44 10.54 11.19 4.68
CA GLU A 44 9.82 11.49 5.92
C GLU A 44 8.35 11.07 5.84
N ARG A 45 7.83 10.50 6.94
CA ARG A 45 6.39 10.22 7.10
C ARG A 45 5.66 11.45 7.62
N ILE A 46 4.66 11.91 6.89
CA ILE A 46 3.87 13.10 7.21
C ILE A 46 2.40 12.72 7.37
N SER A 47 1.89 12.84 8.60
CA SER A 47 0.48 12.65 8.91
C SER A 47 -0.30 13.95 8.71
N THR A 48 -1.48 13.85 8.09
CA THR A 48 -2.42 14.96 7.94
C THR A 48 -3.74 14.66 8.64
N GLU A 49 -4.46 15.68 9.10
CA GLU A 49 -5.81 15.51 9.67
C GLU A 49 -6.81 15.03 8.62
N ASP A 50 -6.79 15.65 7.44
CA ASP A 50 -7.57 15.18 6.29
C ASP A 50 -7.02 13.83 5.82
N LYS A 51 -7.92 12.85 5.70
CA LYS A 51 -7.61 11.51 5.19
C LYS A 51 -8.48 11.15 3.98
N ILE A 52 -7.95 10.30 3.10
CA ILE A 52 -8.72 9.61 2.06
C ILE A 52 -9.02 8.20 2.58
N VAL A 53 -10.30 7.83 2.61
CA VAL A 53 -10.75 6.51 3.07
C VAL A 53 -10.83 5.55 1.88
N SER A 54 -10.11 4.43 1.96
CA SER A 54 -10.17 3.34 1.00
C SER A 54 -11.10 2.24 1.54
N ILE A 55 -12.13 1.90 0.77
CA ILE A 55 -13.15 0.92 1.16
C ILE A 55 -13.05 -0.35 0.32
N ASN A 56 -13.51 -1.48 0.87
CA ASN A 56 -13.58 -2.73 0.13
C ASN A 56 -14.72 -2.66 -0.92
N PRO A 57 -14.46 -2.84 -2.22
CA PRO A 57 -15.51 -2.80 -3.25
C PRO A 57 -16.52 -3.95 -3.12
N SER A 58 -16.12 -5.07 -2.52
CA SER A 58 -16.98 -6.23 -2.26
C SER A 58 -17.83 -6.06 -0.99
N ASN A 59 -17.41 -5.18 -0.06
CA ASN A 59 -18.16 -4.82 1.14
C ASN A 59 -17.93 -3.33 1.49
N LYS A 60 -18.88 -2.47 1.08
CA LYS A 60 -18.71 -1.00 1.18
C LYS A 60 -18.67 -0.45 2.61
N GLU A 61 -19.08 -1.25 3.60
CA GLU A 61 -19.01 -0.88 5.02
C GLU A 61 -17.62 -1.15 5.62
N GLU A 62 -16.78 -1.93 4.94
CA GLU A 62 -15.45 -2.29 5.40
C GLU A 62 -14.40 -1.32 4.88
N VAL A 63 -13.67 -0.70 5.83
CA VAL A 63 -12.56 0.20 5.52
C VAL A 63 -11.26 -0.61 5.43
N VAL A 64 -10.63 -0.59 4.25
CA VAL A 64 -9.34 -1.26 4.03
C VAL A 64 -8.20 -0.46 4.67
N GLY A 65 -8.25 0.86 4.58
CA GLY A 65 -7.26 1.75 5.18
C GLY A 65 -7.58 3.22 4.93
N ARG A 66 -6.86 4.10 5.61
CA ARG A 66 -6.97 5.56 5.43
C ARG A 66 -5.60 6.13 5.12
N VAL A 67 -5.50 6.97 4.10
CA VAL A 67 -4.23 7.59 3.73
C VAL A 67 -4.27 9.08 4.00
N SER A 68 -3.17 9.65 4.48
CA SER A 68 -3.00 11.09 4.64
C SER A 68 -3.23 11.81 3.30
N LYS A 69 -4.05 12.86 3.31
CA LYS A 69 -4.42 13.64 2.13
C LYS A 69 -3.47 14.83 1.96
N ALA A 70 -2.76 14.86 0.84
CA ALA A 70 -1.90 15.99 0.52
C ALA A 70 -2.71 17.25 0.19
N ASN A 71 -2.16 18.40 0.57
CA ASN A 71 -2.60 19.73 0.12
C ASN A 71 -1.56 20.34 -0.82
N ARG A 72 -1.77 21.57 -1.30
CA ARG A 72 -0.86 22.23 -2.24
C ARG A 72 0.56 22.41 -1.68
N GLU A 73 0.69 22.71 -0.39
CA GLU A 73 1.99 22.93 0.26
C GLU A 73 2.79 21.63 0.37
N LEU A 74 2.12 20.52 0.74
CA LEU A 74 2.73 19.20 0.79
C LEU A 74 3.13 18.71 -0.61
N ALA A 75 2.34 19.04 -1.65
CA ALA A 75 2.71 18.76 -3.03
C ALA A 75 3.97 19.53 -3.45
N GLU A 76 4.09 20.81 -3.08
CA GLU A 76 5.31 21.59 -3.34
C GLU A 76 6.52 21.02 -2.58
N LYS A 77 6.36 20.65 -1.30
CA LYS A 77 7.42 19.97 -0.53
C LYS A 77 7.89 18.69 -1.23
N ALA A 78 6.95 17.90 -1.76
CA ALA A 78 7.26 16.69 -2.51
C ALA A 78 8.05 16.97 -3.79
N MET A 79 7.68 18.02 -4.53
CA MET A 79 8.40 18.43 -5.74
C MET A 79 9.83 18.86 -5.44
N GLN A 80 10.03 19.71 -4.42
CA GLN A 80 11.37 20.16 -4.04
C GLN A 80 12.24 19.00 -3.57
N ALA A 81 11.72 18.13 -2.71
CA ALA A 81 12.44 16.95 -2.25
C ALA A 81 12.83 16.00 -3.39
N ALA A 82 12.01 15.89 -4.44
CA ALA A 82 12.30 15.07 -5.61
C ALA A 82 13.35 15.71 -6.55
N VAL A 83 13.46 17.04 -6.57
CA VAL A 83 14.48 17.76 -7.36
C VAL A 83 15.85 17.73 -6.69
N GLU A 84 15.89 17.76 -5.36
CA GLU A 84 17.14 17.73 -4.57
C GLU A 84 17.81 16.36 -4.51
N ALA A 85 17.06 15.27 -4.75
CA ALA A 85 17.51 13.88 -4.63
C ALA A 85 18.28 13.38 -5.86
#